data_AF-A0A0M0HLC0-F1
#
_entry.id   AF-A0A0M0HLC0-F1
#
_cell.length_a   1.000
_cell.length_b   1.000
_cell.length_c   1.000
_cell.angle_alpha   90.00
_cell.angle_beta   90.00
_cell.angle_gamma   90.00
#
_symmetry.space_group_name_H-M   'P 1'
#
loop_
_entity.id
_entity.type
_entity.pdbx_description
1 polymer ?
#
loop_
_entity_poly.entity_id
_entity_poly.type
_entity_poly.pdbx_seq_one_letter_code
_entity_poly.pdbx_strand_id
1 'polypeptide(L)'
;GGLGAAICRKLAQSGYRVVLTYNSNKQAAEVLLSVLPGGGHLAYSLNFEDSSAIVNLAAQVSEIGGKLDLLVNCAGMTKFVAHTDLNGLS
;
A
#
# COMPACT_ATOMS: atom_id res chain seq x y z
N GLY A 1 -0.61 -4.79 5.59
CA GLY A 1 -0.18 -5.18 6.95
C GLY A 1 -0.82 -4.29 8.01
N GLY A 2 -0.56 -4.54 9.30
CA GLY A 2 -1.21 -3.85 10.42
C GLY A 2 -0.93 -2.34 10.47
N LEU A 3 0.34 -1.93 10.38
CA LEU A 3 0.73 -0.51 10.41
C LEU A 3 0.14 0.29 9.24
N GLY A 4 0.26 -0.23 8.01
CA GLY A 4 -0.32 0.42 6.84
C GLY A 4 -1.83 0.63 6.96
N ALA A 5 -2.56 -0.36 7.52
CA ALA A 5 -3.99 -0.22 7.76
C ALA A 5 -4.31 0.86 8.81
N ALA A 6 -3.54 0.94 9.90
CA ALA A 6 -3.70 1.99 10.91
C ALA A 6 -3.45 3.38 10.34
N ILE A 7 -2.42 3.54 9.49
CA ILE A 7 -2.10 4.79 8.80
C ILE A 7 -3.24 5.19 7.86
N CYS A 8 -3.76 4.26 7.04
CA CYS A 8 -4.90 4.53 6.16
C CYS A 8 -6.11 5.04 6.93
N ARG A 9 -6.44 4.41 8.06
CA ARG A 9 -7.54 4.85 8.93
C ARG A 9 -7.31 6.26 9.46
N LYS A 10 -6.10 6.56 9.94
CA LYS A 10 -5.77 7.87 10.50
C LYS A 10 -5.84 8.97 9.44
N LEU A 11 -5.32 8.73 8.24
CA LEU A 11 -5.37 9.69 7.14
C LEU A 11 -6.82 9.93 6.67
N ALA A 12 -7.61 8.86 6.51
CA ALA A 12 -9.03 8.98 6.15
C ALA A 12 -9.82 9.77 7.22
N GLN A 13 -9.58 9.52 8.51
CA GLN A 13 -10.17 10.28 9.61
C GLN A 13 -9.80 11.77 9.59
N SER A 14 -8.61 12.11 9.07
CA SER A 14 -8.16 13.49 8.88
C SER A 14 -8.70 14.12 7.58
N GLY A 15 -9.58 13.44 6.84
CA GLY A 15 -10.21 13.96 5.62
C GLY A 15 -9.43 13.69 4.33
N TYR A 16 -8.35 12.92 4.36
CA TYR A 16 -7.61 12.56 3.15
C TYR A 16 -8.36 11.49 2.36
N ARG A 17 -8.38 11.66 1.03
CA ARG A 17 -8.62 10.56 0.10
C ARG A 17 -7.39 9.64 0.12
N VAL A 18 -7.61 8.34 0.31
CA VAL A 18 -6.53 7.36 0.46
C VAL A 18 -6.50 6.42 -0.74
N VAL A 19 -5.33 6.32 -1.36
CA VAL A 19 -5.00 5.24 -2.30
C VAL A 19 -4.06 4.30 -1.58
N LEU A 20 -4.45 3.04 -1.44
CA LEU A 20 -3.65 2.00 -0.78
C LEU A 20 -3.26 0.91 -1.77
N THR A 21 -2.12 0.28 -1.52
CA THR A 21 -1.63 -0.85 -2.31
C THR A 21 -1.55 -2.12 -1.50
N TYR A 22 -1.71 -3.26 -2.15
CA TYR A 22 -1.51 -4.58 -1.58
C TYR A 22 -0.76 -5.47 -2.58
N ASN A 23 0.06 -6.41 -2.07
CA ASN A 23 0.73 -7.38 -2.94
C ASN A 23 -0.21 -8.56 -3.26
N SER A 24 -0.49 -9.41 -2.27
CA SER A 24 -1.27 -10.65 -2.47
C SER A 24 -2.62 -10.72 -1.73
N ASN A 25 -2.82 -9.91 -0.67
CA ASN A 25 -4.01 -10.02 0.16
C ASN A 25 -5.10 -9.01 -0.23
N LYS A 26 -5.77 -9.29 -1.36
CA LYS A 26 -6.88 -8.47 -1.89
C LYS A 26 -8.01 -8.32 -0.89
N GLN A 27 -8.41 -9.40 -0.23
CA GLN A 27 -9.56 -9.39 0.66
C GLN A 27 -9.34 -8.47 1.88
N ALA A 28 -8.14 -8.46 2.46
CA ALA A 28 -7.81 -7.52 3.54
C ALA A 28 -7.82 -6.06 3.06
N ALA A 29 -7.41 -5.80 1.82
CA ALA A 29 -7.46 -4.46 1.23
C ALA A 29 -8.90 -3.99 1.00
N GLU A 30 -9.78 -4.85 0.48
CA GLU A 30 -11.20 -4.55 0.29
C GLU A 30 -11.93 -4.32 1.62
N VAL A 31 -11.66 -5.15 2.63
CA VAL A 31 -12.20 -4.97 3.98
C VAL A 31 -11.71 -3.67 4.59
N LEU A 32 -10.44 -3.31 4.41
CA LEU A 32 -9.95 -2.01 4.88
C LEU A 32 -10.67 -0.88 4.16
N LEU A 33 -10.82 -0.97 2.84
CA LEU A 33 -11.47 0.06 2.03
C LEU A 33 -12.92 0.31 2.44
N SER A 34 -13.68 -0.76 2.74
CA SER A 34 -15.09 -0.67 3.10
C SER A 34 -15.35 -0.04 4.47
N VAL A 35 -14.34 0.03 5.34
CA VAL A 35 -14.43 0.60 6.69
C VAL A 35 -13.72 1.94 6.84
N LEU A 36 -13.10 2.47 5.78
CA LEU A 36 -12.53 3.81 5.81
C LEU A 36 -13.64 4.86 5.83
N PRO A 37 -13.61 5.84 6.75
CA PRO A 37 -14.55 6.95 6.74
C PRO A 37 -14.25 7.90 5.57
N GLY A 38 -15.28 8.54 5.03
CA GLY A 38 -15.14 9.42 3.87
C GLY A 38 -15.46 8.70 2.56
N GLY A 39 -14.93 9.21 1.45
CA GLY A 39 -15.24 8.71 0.11
C GLY A 39 -14.09 8.83 -0.87
N GLY A 40 -14.18 8.09 -1.96
CA GLY A 40 -13.19 8.11 -3.04
C GLY A 40 -11.91 7.31 -2.76
N HIS A 41 -11.84 6.56 -1.65
CA HIS A 41 -10.69 5.69 -1.40
C HIS A 41 -10.56 4.62 -2.50
N LEU A 42 -9.32 4.24 -2.82
CA LEU A 42 -9.04 3.24 -3.85
C LEU A 42 -7.98 2.25 -3.37
N ALA A 43 -8.07 1.02 -3.86
CA ALA A 43 -7.12 -0.05 -3.57
C ALA A 43 -6.58 -0.65 -4.87
N TYR A 44 -5.26 -0.75 -4.98
CA TYR A 44 -4.58 -1.33 -6.15
C TYR A 44 -3.72 -2.52 -5.75
N SER A 45 -3.73 -3.55 -6.60
CA SER A 45 -2.72 -4.61 -6.51
C SER A 45 -1.40 -4.05 -7.04
N LEU A 46 -0.31 -4.23 -6.29
CA LEU A 46 1.02 -3.80 -6.69
C LEU A 46 2.06 -4.81 -6.20
N ASN A 47 2.76 -5.43 -7.14
CA ASN A 47 4.03 -6.07 -6.85
C ASN A 47 5.14 -5.00 -6.90
N PHE A 48 5.75 -4.70 -5.76
CA PHE A 48 6.78 -3.66 -5.66
C PHE A 48 8.15 -4.09 -6.22
N GLU A 49 8.32 -5.38 -6.55
CA GLU A 49 9.51 -5.86 -7.27
C GLU A 49 9.43 -5.60 -8.78
N ASP A 50 8.25 -5.26 -9.29
CA ASP A 50 8.02 -4.91 -10.69
C ASP A 50 8.01 -3.39 -10.87
N SER A 51 9.15 -2.85 -11.32
CA SER A 51 9.32 -1.43 -11.62
C SER A 51 8.31 -0.91 -12.64
N SER A 52 7.87 -1.73 -13.60
CA SER A 52 6.89 -1.31 -14.61
C SER A 52 5.50 -1.15 -13.99
N ALA A 53 5.13 -2.05 -13.07
CA ALA A 53 3.87 -1.96 -12.33
C ALA A 53 3.82 -0.69 -11.46
N ILE A 54 4.95 -0.29 -10.85
CA ILE A 54 5.04 0.95 -10.07
C ILE A 54 4.79 2.18 -10.95
N VAL A 55 5.43 2.25 -12.12
CA VAL A 55 5.26 3.37 -13.07
C VAL A 55 3.81 3.44 -13.58
N ASN A 56 3.23 2.30 -13.93
CA ASN A 56 1.85 2.22 -14.39
C ASN A 56 0.87 2.67 -13.31
N LEU A 57 1.08 2.27 -12.05
CA LEU A 57 0.24 2.72 -10.95
C LEU A 57 0.37 4.23 -10.72
N ALA A 58 1.58 4.80 -10.81
CA ALA A 58 1.78 6.24 -10.67
C ALA A 58 1.02 7.02 -11.75
N ALA A 59 0.99 6.52 -12.99
CA ALA A 59 0.19 7.10 -14.07
C ALA A 59 -1.31 7.01 -13.75
N GLN A 60 -1.81 5.83 -13.36
CA GLN A 60 -3.22 5.66 -12.96
C GLN A 60 -3.61 6.58 -11.81
N VAL A 61 -2.74 6.74 -10.81
CA VAL A 61 -3.01 7.64 -9.67
C VAL A 61 -3.07 9.10 -10.09
N SER A 62 -2.28 9.48 -11.10
CA SER A 62 -2.31 10.84 -11.66
C SER A 62 -3.63 11.14 -12.40
N GLU A 63 -4.29 10.12 -12.96
CA GLU A 63 -5.58 10.25 -13.66
C GLU A 63 -6.78 10.37 -12.71
N ILE A 64 -6.64 9.94 -11.45
CA ILE A 64 -7.70 10.03 -10.42
C ILE A 64 -8.12 11.49 -10.15
N GLY A 65 -7.29 12.45 -10.55
CA GLY A 65 -7.50 13.88 -10.38
C GLY A 65 -7.10 14.37 -8.98
N GLY A 66 -6.65 15.61 -8.93
CA GLY A 66 -6.09 16.22 -7.72
C GLY A 66 -4.57 16.07 -7.63
N LYS A 67 -4.01 16.51 -6.50
CA LYS A 67 -2.58 16.47 -6.22
C LYS A 67 -2.27 15.30 -5.31
N LEU A 68 -1.13 14.64 -5.51
CA LEU A 68 -0.56 13.73 -4.51
C LEU A 68 0.10 14.56 -3.40
N ASP A 69 -0.54 14.66 -2.25
CA ASP A 69 -0.03 15.45 -1.11
C ASP A 69 0.94 14.67 -0.22
N LEU A 70 0.79 13.35 -0.14
CA LEU A 70 1.55 12.49 0.76
C LEU A 70 1.77 11.12 0.13
N LEU A 71 3.01 10.61 0.22
CA LEU A 71 3.36 9.22 -0.08
C LEU A 71 3.88 8.56 1.19
N VAL A 72 3.32 7.40 1.55
CA VAL A 72 3.78 6.60 2.67
C VAL A 72 4.30 5.27 2.16
N ASN A 73 5.62 5.04 2.27
CA ASN A 73 6.19 3.75 1.95
C ASN A 73 6.07 2.79 3.15
N CYS A 74 5.10 1.88 3.09
CA CYS A 74 4.83 0.89 4.14
C CYS A 74 5.00 -0.58 3.70
N ALA A 75 5.61 -0.82 2.53
CA ALA A 75 5.71 -2.16 1.92
C ALA A 75 6.93 -2.97 2.41
N GLY A 76 7.20 -2.96 3.71
CA GLY A 76 8.32 -3.71 4.29
C GLY A 76 7.98 -5.18 4.52
N MET A 77 8.84 -6.09 4.05
CA MET A 77 8.86 -7.49 4.48
C MET A 77 10.22 -7.81 5.10
N THR A 78 10.22 -8.61 6.16
CA THR A 78 11.44 -9.12 6.79
C THR A 78 11.57 -10.60 6.47
N LYS A 79 12.64 -10.98 5.76
CA LYS A 79 13.05 -12.38 5.61
C LYS A 79 13.94 -12.72 6.81
N PHE A 80 13.46 -13.59 7.70
CA PHE A 80 14.28 -14.09 8.80
C PHE A 80 15.27 -15.12 8.27
N VAL A 81 16.52 -15.00 8.68
CA VAL A 81 17.60 -15.93 8.32
C VAL A 81 18.27 -16.40 9.60
N ALA A 82 18.54 -17.70 9.69
CA ALA A 82 19.23 -18.26 10.85
C ALA A 82 20.62 -17.63 10.96
N HIS A 83 21.04 -17.32 12.19
CA HIS A 83 22.35 -16.67 12.44
C HIS A 83 23.52 -17.44 11.81
N THR A 84 23.43 -18.77 11.72
CA THR A 84 24.47 -19.64 11.17
C THR A 84 24.42 -19.79 9.64
N ASP A 85 23.39 -19.26 8.98
CA ASP A 85 23.20 -19.41 7.54
C ASP A 85 23.55 -18.12 6.80
N LEU A 86 24.81 -18.00 6.41
CA LEU A 86 25.32 -16.86 5.66
C LEU A 86 24.74 -16.73 4.24
N ASN A 87 24.10 -17.79 3.72
CA ASN A 87 23.52 -17.80 2.37
C ASN A 87 21.98 -17.65 2.40
N GLY A 88 21.34 -17.64 3.56
CA GLY A 88 19.87 -17.66 3.65
C GLY A 88 19.16 -16.40 3.15
N LEU A 89 19.91 -15.34 2.84
CA LEU A 89 19.40 -14.11 2.19
C LEU A 89 19.47 -14.15 0.66
N SER A 90 20.24 -15.07 0.08
CA SER A 90 20.33 -15.25 -1.37
C SER A 90 19.03 -15.77 -1.98
#